data_AF-A0A4Y2IZE0-F1
#
_entry.id   AF-A0A4Y2IZE0-F1
#
_cell.length_a   1.000
_cell.length_b   1.000
_cell.length_c   1.000
_cell.angle_alpha   90.00
_cell.angle_beta   90.00
_cell.angle_gamma   90.00
#
_symmetry.space_group_name_H-M   'P 1'
#
loop_
_entity.id
_entity.type
_entity.pdbx_description
1 polymer ?
#
loop_
_entity_poly.entity_id
_entity_poly.type
_entity_poly.pdbx_seq_one_letter_code
_entity_poly.pdbx_strand_id
1 'polypeptide(L)'
;MSVFAGARKCNLKILAEELGEKVDDSHKLKDLKKMILASKEYDKEYAKEWLNTIMNERKEREENERRKEEMAEQKRQKEITELKLEPAVNKLYGFGNQMMLALTFIERIKADTEIDNVNGGTYSYKLFLTMRKQLILSSDGHGLISLILLIQK
;
A
#
# COMPACT_ATOMS: atom_id res chain seq x y z
N MET A 1 29.97 26.14 -34.71
CA MET A 1 29.00 25.72 -33.67
C MET A 1 29.47 26.20 -32.31
N SER A 2 28.63 26.91 -31.54
CA SER A 2 28.94 27.30 -30.16
C SER A 2 28.62 26.14 -29.22
N VAL A 3 29.63 25.63 -28.52
CA VAL A 3 29.52 24.51 -27.56
C VAL A 3 28.59 24.86 -26.39
N PHE A 4 28.42 26.16 -26.13
CA PHE A 4 27.62 26.70 -25.03
C PHE A 4 26.26 27.26 -25.48
N ALA A 5 25.77 26.88 -26.66
CA ALA A 5 24.42 27.24 -27.10
C ALA A 5 23.40 26.57 -26.16
N GLY A 6 22.54 27.37 -25.50
CA GLY A 6 21.54 26.85 -24.55
C GLY A 6 22.04 26.50 -23.15
N ALA A 7 23.35 26.64 -22.87
CA ALA A 7 23.90 26.34 -21.55
C ALA A 7 23.44 27.38 -20.48
N ARG A 8 22.97 26.89 -19.33
CA ARG A 8 22.57 27.73 -18.19
C ARG A 8 23.79 28.36 -17.51
N LYS A 9 23.63 29.57 -16.95
CA LYS A 9 24.70 30.29 -16.23
C LYS A 9 25.32 29.45 -15.10
N CYS A 10 24.50 28.73 -14.34
CA CYS A 10 24.98 27.87 -13.25
C CYS A 10 25.85 26.70 -13.76
N ASN A 11 25.54 26.10 -14.90
CA ASN A 11 26.35 25.02 -15.47
C ASN A 11 27.72 25.53 -15.93
N LEU A 12 27.76 26.74 -16.50
CA LEU A 12 29.01 27.37 -16.93
C LEU A 12 29.88 27.79 -15.73
N LYS A 13 29.27 28.19 -14.61
CA LYS A 13 29.99 28.47 -13.36
C LYS A 13 30.73 27.23 -12.86
N ILE A 14 30.01 26.10 -12.76
CA ILE A 14 30.59 24.82 -12.34
C ILE A 14 31.72 24.39 -13.29
N LEU A 15 31.53 24.50 -14.60
CA LEU A 15 32.57 24.13 -15.58
C LEU A 15 33.82 25.01 -15.47
N ALA A 16 33.66 26.31 -15.21
CA ALA A 16 34.79 27.20 -15.04
C ALA A 16 35.57 26.92 -13.75
N GLU A 17 34.86 26.63 -12.64
CA GLU A 17 35.49 26.20 -11.39
C GLU A 17 36.26 24.87 -11.55
N GLU A 18 35.70 23.91 -12.29
CA GLU A 18 36.39 22.64 -12.61
C GLU A 18 37.67 22.86 -13.43
N LEU A 19 37.67 23.84 -14.33
CA LEU A 19 38.84 24.26 -15.10
C LEU A 19 39.83 25.15 -14.30
N GLY A 20 39.64 25.26 -12.98
CA GLY A 20 40.50 26.02 -12.06
C GLY A 20 40.33 27.54 -12.12
N GLU A 21 39.32 28.04 -12.83
CA GLU A 21 39.06 29.48 -12.94
C GLU A 21 38.24 29.99 -11.75
N LYS A 22 38.63 31.14 -11.19
CA LYS A 22 37.88 31.77 -10.11
C LYS A 22 36.66 32.47 -10.65
N VAL A 23 35.47 31.93 -10.37
CA VAL A 23 34.20 32.51 -10.81
C VAL A 23 33.39 33.06 -9.64
N ASP A 24 33.05 34.34 -9.75
CA ASP A 24 32.08 35.01 -8.86
C ASP A 24 30.67 35.07 -9.48
N ASP A 25 29.64 35.21 -8.63
CA ASP A 25 28.24 35.30 -9.03
C ASP A 25 27.90 36.54 -9.87
N SER A 26 28.70 37.61 -9.75
CA SER A 26 28.54 38.84 -10.54
C SER A 26 28.86 38.64 -12.03
N HIS A 27 29.61 37.61 -12.40
CA HIS A 27 30.03 37.39 -13.78
C HIS A 27 28.83 37.16 -14.71
N LYS A 28 28.80 37.85 -15.85
CA LYS A 28 27.76 37.62 -16.85
C LYS A 28 28.06 36.34 -17.62
N LEU A 29 27.01 35.73 -18.18
CA LEU A 29 27.13 34.51 -18.99
C LEU A 29 28.14 34.66 -20.14
N LYS A 30 28.24 35.86 -20.75
CA LYS A 30 29.22 36.15 -21.79
C LYS A 30 30.66 36.11 -21.27
N ASP A 31 30.88 36.58 -20.05
CA ASP A 31 32.21 36.64 -19.44
C ASP A 31 32.66 35.24 -19.02
N LEU A 32 31.76 34.43 -18.45
CA LEU A 32 32.01 33.01 -18.17
C LEU A 32 32.42 32.23 -19.42
N LYS A 33 31.69 32.42 -20.53
CA LYS A 33 32.04 31.77 -21.81
C LYS A 33 33.43 32.16 -22.28
N LYS A 34 33.83 33.42 -22.09
CA LYS A 34 35.17 33.88 -22.46
C LYS A 34 36.26 33.31 -21.56
N MET A 35 36.01 33.26 -20.24
CA MET A 35 36.94 32.68 -19.26
C MET A 35 37.21 31.20 -19.57
N ILE A 36 36.15 30.41 -19.76
CA ILE A 36 36.25 28.99 -20.10
C ILE A 36 37.05 28.79 -21.40
N LEU A 37 36.76 29.58 -22.45
CA LEU A 37 37.48 29.49 -23.72
C LEU A 37 38.95 29.94 -23.63
N ALA A 38 39.30 30.74 -22.62
CA ALA A 38 40.65 31.25 -22.40
C ALA A 38 41.50 30.34 -21.50
N SER A 39 40.87 29.36 -20.82
CA SER A 39 41.59 28.40 -19.97
C SER A 39 42.51 27.52 -20.82
N LYS A 40 43.72 27.27 -20.31
CA LYS A 40 44.73 26.44 -20.98
C LYS A 40 44.35 24.96 -21.02
N GLU A 41 43.46 24.54 -20.12
CA GLU A 41 42.98 23.16 -19.98
C GLU A 41 41.64 22.94 -20.68
N TYR A 42 41.13 23.97 -21.36
CA TYR A 42 39.87 23.86 -22.07
C TYR A 42 39.98 22.89 -23.25
N ASP A 43 39.36 21.72 -23.08
CA ASP A 43 39.04 20.83 -24.18
C ASP A 43 37.54 20.90 -24.52
N LYS A 44 37.25 20.96 -25.82
CA LYS A 44 35.89 21.14 -26.34
C LYS A 44 35.02 19.90 -26.13
N GLU A 45 35.60 18.71 -26.24
CA GLU A 45 34.87 17.45 -26.04
C GLU A 45 34.62 17.22 -24.56
N TYR A 46 35.64 17.45 -23.72
CA TYR A 46 35.53 17.43 -22.26
C TYR A 46 34.44 18.38 -21.75
N ALA A 47 34.42 19.64 -22.20
CA ALA A 47 33.39 20.60 -21.81
C ALA A 47 31.97 20.15 -22.22
N LYS A 48 31.85 19.47 -23.36
CA LYS A 48 30.56 18.95 -23.84
C LYS A 48 30.11 17.74 -23.02
N GLU A 49 31.00 16.80 -22.74
CA GLU A 49 30.71 15.64 -21.89
C GLU A 49 30.33 16.08 -20.48
N TRP A 50 31.09 17.01 -19.89
CA TRP A 50 30.79 17.54 -18.56
C TRP A 50 29.41 18.20 -18.48
N LEU A 51 29.06 19.03 -19.47
CA LEU A 51 27.74 19.65 -19.54
C LEU A 51 26.63 18.61 -19.71
N ASN A 52 26.88 17.55 -20.48
CA ASN A 52 25.94 16.44 -20.61
C ASN A 52 25.76 15.70 -19.28
N THR A 53 26.84 15.42 -18.54
CA THR A 53 26.79 14.81 -17.21
C THR A 53 25.94 15.64 -16.26
N ILE A 54 26.19 16.96 -16.15
CA ILE A 54 25.40 17.85 -15.29
C ILE A 54 23.91 17.85 -15.69
N MET A 55 23.60 17.83 -16.99
CA MET A 55 22.21 17.76 -17.45
C MET A 55 21.56 16.42 -17.10
N ASN A 56 22.27 15.31 -17.27
CA ASN A 56 21.76 13.98 -16.99
C ASN A 56 21.53 13.78 -15.49
N GLU A 57 22.46 14.21 -14.63
CA GLU A 57 22.30 14.14 -13.17
C GLU A 57 21.07 14.91 -12.68
N ARG A 58 20.77 16.09 -13.27
CA ARG A 58 19.55 16.83 -12.93
C ARG A 58 18.30 16.09 -13.34
N LYS A 59 18.30 15.56 -14.57
CA LYS A 59 17.18 14.78 -15.08
C LYS A 59 16.94 13.52 -14.24
N GLU A 60 18.02 12.84 -13.85
CA GLU A 60 17.96 11.67 -12.98
C GLU A 60 17.47 12.03 -11.58
N ARG A 61 17.88 13.17 -11.02
CA ARG A 61 17.36 13.65 -9.73
C ARG A 61 15.86 13.91 -9.78
N GLU A 62 15.39 14.63 -10.80
CA GLU A 62 13.96 14.89 -11.00
C GLU A 62 13.17 13.60 -11.22
N GLU A 63 13.76 12.59 -11.87
CA GLU A 63 13.12 11.28 -12.03
C GLU A 63 13.11 10.47 -10.73
N ASN A 64 14.20 10.47 -9.97
CA ASN A 64 14.30 9.78 -8.69
C ASN A 64 13.34 10.39 -7.65
N GLU A 65 13.16 11.71 -7.66
CA GLU A 65 12.14 12.40 -6.84
C GLU A 65 10.74 11.92 -7.21
N ARG A 66 10.39 11.86 -8.50
CA ARG A 66 9.09 11.33 -8.96
C ARG A 66 8.89 9.87 -8.55
N ARG A 67 9.89 9.00 -8.75
CA ARG A 67 9.81 7.59 -8.32
C ARG A 67 9.62 7.46 -6.81
N LYS A 68 10.27 8.33 -6.02
CA LYS A 68 10.10 8.35 -4.56
C LYS A 68 8.71 8.79 -4.14
N GLU A 69 8.14 9.78 -4.82
CA GLU A 69 6.76 10.22 -4.62
C GLU A 69 5.75 9.13 -5.00
N GLU A 70 5.95 8.44 -6.12
CA GLU A 70 5.13 7.30 -6.55
C GLU A 70 5.17 6.15 -5.53
N MET A 71 6.36 5.78 -5.03
CA MET A 71 6.49 4.77 -3.98
C MET A 71 5.77 5.20 -2.68
N ALA A 72 5.86 6.48 -2.31
CA ALA A 72 5.17 7.00 -1.14
C ALA A 72 3.65 6.97 -1.30
N GLU A 73 3.14 7.32 -2.49
CA GLU A 73 1.70 7.25 -2.82
C GLU A 73 1.21 5.80 -2.85
N GLN A 74 1.94 4.89 -3.48
CA GLN A 74 1.61 3.47 -3.50
C GLN A 74 1.56 2.89 -2.08
N LYS A 75 2.50 3.29 -1.22
CA LYS A 75 2.50 2.90 0.20
C LYS A 75 1.26 3.41 0.94
N ARG A 76 0.85 4.67 0.72
CA ARG A 76 -0.39 5.22 1.30
C ARG A 76 -1.63 4.44 0.83
N GLN A 77 -1.72 4.13 -0.46
CA GLN A 77 -2.84 3.34 -0.99
C GLN A 77 -2.88 1.93 -0.42
N LYS A 78 -1.72 1.29 -0.24
CA LYS A 78 -1.62 -0.03 0.39
C LYS A 78 -2.10 0.00 1.84
N GLU A 79 -1.64 0.97 2.63
CA GLU A 79 -2.04 1.15 4.04
C GLU A 79 -3.55 1.40 4.17
N ILE A 80 -4.14 2.24 3.31
CA ILE A 80 -5.59 2.46 3.26
C ILE A 80 -6.35 1.15 2.94
N THR A 81 -5.79 0.32 2.05
CA THR A 81 -6.40 -0.96 1.68
C THR A 81 -6.30 -1.97 2.82
N GLU A 82 -5.15 -2.08 3.48
CA GLU A 82 -4.94 -2.93 4.65
C GLU A 82 -5.90 -2.54 5.80
N LEU A 83 -6.06 -1.25 6.09
CA LEU A 83 -7.01 -0.77 7.11
C LEU A 83 -8.48 -1.11 6.79
N LYS A 84 -8.85 -1.17 5.51
CA LYS A 84 -10.22 -1.56 5.09
C LYS A 84 -10.44 -3.07 5.12
N LEU A 85 -9.39 -3.86 4.92
CA LEU A 85 -9.46 -5.32 4.92
C LEU A 85 -9.38 -5.92 6.33
N GLU A 86 -8.66 -5.28 7.25
CA GLU A 86 -8.53 -5.67 8.66
C GLU A 86 -9.89 -5.98 9.34
N PRO A 87 -10.91 -5.10 9.29
CA PRO A 87 -12.22 -5.39 9.88
C PRO A 87 -12.95 -6.57 9.21
N ALA A 88 -12.75 -6.78 7.91
CA ALA A 88 -13.38 -7.89 7.19
C ALA A 88 -12.70 -9.23 7.50
N VAL A 89 -11.36 -9.24 7.59
CA VAL A 89 -10.57 -10.42 7.97
C VAL A 89 -10.85 -10.81 9.41
N ASN A 90 -10.90 -9.85 10.34
CA ASN A 90 -11.22 -10.13 11.75
C ASN A 90 -12.65 -10.66 11.93
N LYS A 91 -13.62 -10.16 11.13
CA LYS A 91 -14.98 -10.71 11.09
C LYS A 91 -15.04 -12.13 10.53
N LEU A 92 -14.30 -12.43 9.46
CA LEU A 92 -14.21 -13.78 8.89
C LEU A 92 -13.56 -14.77 9.86
N TYR A 93 -12.50 -14.35 10.57
CA TYR A 93 -11.85 -15.16 11.60
C TYR A 93 -12.80 -15.47 12.77
N GLY A 94 -13.56 -14.48 13.24
CA GLY A 94 -14.60 -14.68 14.25
C GLY A 94 -15.71 -15.64 13.77
N PHE A 95 -16.12 -15.54 12.51
CA PHE A 95 -17.11 -16.43 11.90
C PHE A 95 -16.61 -17.88 11.80
N GLY A 96 -15.36 -18.09 11.40
CA GLY A 96 -14.73 -19.42 11.36
C GLY A 96 -14.70 -20.10 12.73
N ASN A 97 -14.41 -19.35 13.78
CA ASN A 97 -14.40 -19.87 15.15
C ASN A 97 -15.82 -20.28 15.62
N GLN A 98 -16.83 -19.46 15.31
CA GLN A 98 -18.23 -19.80 15.62
C GLN A 98 -18.72 -21.03 14.84
N MET A 99 -18.36 -21.13 13.55
CA MET A 99 -18.65 -22.31 12.70
C MET A 99 -18.00 -23.58 13.26
N MET A 100 -16.75 -23.50 13.73
CA MET A 100 -16.04 -24.64 14.31
C MET A 100 -16.68 -25.12 15.62
N LEU A 101 -17.11 -24.18 16.48
CA LEU A 101 -17.87 -24.49 17.69
C LEU A 101 -19.23 -25.10 17.38
N ALA A 102 -19.95 -24.59 16.38
CA ALA A 102 -21.23 -25.13 15.95
C ALA A 102 -21.10 -26.55 15.40
N LEU A 103 -20.07 -26.83 14.60
CA LEU A 103 -19.77 -28.18 14.10
C LEU A 103 -19.42 -29.15 15.23
N THR A 104 -18.57 -28.73 16.17
CA THR A 104 -18.21 -29.54 17.34
C THR A 104 -19.43 -29.85 18.20
N PHE A 105 -20.36 -28.89 18.33
CA PHE A 105 -21.60 -29.07 19.07
C PHE A 105 -22.54 -30.06 18.36
N ILE A 106 -22.67 -29.97 17.04
CA ILE A 106 -23.46 -30.92 16.22
C ILE A 106 -22.87 -32.33 16.32
N GLU A 107 -21.55 -32.48 16.23
CA GLU A 107 -20.87 -33.77 16.35
C GLU A 107 -21.03 -34.39 17.74
N ARG A 108 -20.94 -33.59 18.81
CA ARG A 108 -21.23 -34.05 20.18
C ARG A 108 -22.67 -34.49 20.34
N ILE A 109 -23.64 -33.70 19.87
CA ILE A 109 -25.06 -34.06 19.93
C ILE A 109 -25.31 -35.37 19.18
N LYS A 110 -24.71 -35.55 17.99
CA LYS A 110 -24.88 -36.79 17.21
C LYS A 110 -24.36 -38.01 17.98
N ALA A 111 -23.21 -37.88 18.64
CA ALA A 111 -22.65 -38.93 19.50
C ALA A 111 -23.52 -39.19 20.75
N ASP A 112 -24.04 -38.14 21.39
CA ASP A 112 -24.89 -38.24 22.58
C ASP A 112 -26.27 -38.85 22.26
N THR A 113 -26.79 -38.66 21.04
CA THR A 113 -28.04 -39.30 20.57
C THR A 113 -27.86 -40.74 20.11
N GLU A 114 -26.62 -41.16 19.85
CA GLU A 114 -26.30 -42.56 19.53
C GLU A 114 -26.20 -43.43 20.79
N ILE A 115 -26.15 -42.81 21.98
CA ILE A 115 -26.21 -43.48 23.29
C ILE A 115 -27.67 -43.47 23.78
N ASP A 116 -28.16 -44.69 24.04
CA ASP A 116 -29.44 -45.05 24.64
C ASP A 116 -30.70 -44.89 23.78
N ASN A 117 -30.83 -45.85 22.85
CA ASN A 117 -32.13 -46.45 22.50
C ASN A 117 -32.76 -47.14 23.72
N VAL A 118 -33.07 -46.39 24.78
CA VAL A 118 -33.82 -46.87 25.95
C VAL A 118 -35.07 -46.01 26.09
N ASN A 119 -36.19 -46.61 25.67
CA ASN A 119 -37.57 -46.30 26.02
C ASN A 119 -37.87 -44.93 26.65
N GLY A 120 -38.61 -44.10 25.90
CA GLY A 120 -39.65 -43.28 26.52
C GLY A 120 -39.65 -41.79 26.18
N GLY A 121 -39.68 -41.44 24.90
CA GLY A 121 -40.51 -40.39 24.25
C GLY A 121 -40.71 -38.98 24.85
N THR A 122 -40.18 -38.63 26.01
CA THR A 122 -40.52 -37.42 26.78
C THR A 122 -39.31 -36.54 27.08
N TYR A 123 -38.14 -37.14 27.32
CA TYR A 123 -36.91 -36.39 27.60
C TYR A 123 -36.25 -35.82 26.33
N SER A 124 -36.25 -36.57 25.21
CA SER A 124 -35.65 -36.11 23.94
C SER A 124 -36.39 -34.92 23.34
N TYR A 125 -37.74 -34.93 23.37
CA TYR A 125 -38.56 -33.80 22.90
C TYR A 125 -38.39 -32.55 23.75
N LYS A 126 -38.22 -32.69 25.08
CA LYS A 126 -38.04 -31.56 25.99
C LYS A 126 -36.67 -30.88 25.78
N LEU A 127 -35.63 -31.66 25.53
CA LEU A 127 -34.29 -31.16 25.19
C LEU A 127 -34.31 -30.46 23.82
N PHE A 128 -34.98 -31.04 22.83
CA PHE A 128 -35.16 -30.45 21.50
C PHE A 128 -35.94 -29.12 21.54
N LEU A 129 -37.03 -29.03 22.32
CA LEU A 129 -37.79 -27.79 22.51
C LEU A 129 -37.01 -26.71 23.25
N THR A 130 -36.19 -27.09 24.23
CA THR A 130 -35.35 -26.16 25.00
C THR A 130 -34.27 -25.54 24.10
N MET A 131 -33.63 -26.37 23.26
CA MET A 131 -32.64 -25.95 22.27
C MET A 131 -33.25 -25.01 21.22
N ARG A 132 -34.46 -25.31 20.72
CA ARG A 132 -35.17 -24.45 19.76
C ARG A 132 -35.50 -23.07 20.34
N LYS A 133 -35.84 -22.98 21.64
CA LYS A 133 -36.05 -21.70 22.33
C LYS A 133 -34.76 -20.89 22.47
N GLN A 134 -33.64 -21.56 22.76
CA GLN A 134 -32.36 -20.90 22.96
C GLN A 134 -31.77 -20.38 21.63
N LEU A 135 -31.99 -21.11 20.54
CA LEU A 135 -31.63 -20.68 19.18
C LEU A 135 -32.44 -19.46 18.69
N ILE A 136 -33.65 -19.25 19.22
CA ILE A 136 -34.51 -18.08 18.90
C ILE A 136 -34.08 -16.82 19.68
N LEU A 137 -33.37 -16.95 20.81
CA LEU A 137 -33.09 -15.84 21.72
C LEU A 137 -31.78 -15.09 21.46
N SER A 138 -31.00 -15.41 20.42
CA SER A 138 -29.71 -14.75 20.14
C SER A 138 -29.79 -13.61 19.11
N SER A 139 -30.97 -13.13 18.74
CA SER A 139 -31.13 -12.01 17.78
C SER A 139 -31.33 -10.68 18.52
N ASP A 140 -30.29 -10.20 19.19
CA ASP A 140 -30.29 -8.85 19.76
C ASP A 140 -29.70 -7.85 18.76
N GLY A 141 -30.54 -6.92 18.32
CA GLY A 141 -30.10 -5.57 17.96
C GLY A 141 -30.17 -5.20 16.48
N HIS A 142 -29.48 -5.88 15.58
CA HIS A 142 -29.38 -5.39 14.19
C HIS A 142 -29.26 -6.49 13.13
N GLY A 143 -30.38 -6.73 12.44
CA GLY A 143 -30.39 -7.00 11.01
C GLY A 143 -30.26 -8.46 10.56
N LEU A 144 -31.42 -9.03 10.21
CA LEU A 144 -31.65 -10.10 9.22
C LEU A 144 -31.21 -11.49 9.72
N ILE A 145 -32.10 -12.46 9.96
CA ILE A 145 -33.02 -13.08 8.98
C ILE A 145 -34.19 -13.71 9.74
N SER A 146 -35.40 -13.26 9.41
CA SER A 146 -36.62 -14.01 9.63
C SER A 146 -36.56 -15.31 8.83
N LEU A 147 -36.60 -16.47 9.50
CA LEU A 147 -37.03 -17.70 8.84
C LEU A 147 -38.45 -18.05 9.34
N ILE A 148 -39.40 -17.31 8.77
CA ILE A 148 -40.81 -17.71 8.62
C ILE A 148 -40.78 -19.06 7.86
N LEU A 149 -41.43 -20.13 8.32
CA LEU A 149 -42.78 -20.51 7.90
C LEU A 149 -43.17 -21.77 8.70
N LEU A 150 -44.30 -21.70 9.41
CA LEU A 150 -45.59 -22.30 9.04
C LEU A 150 -45.53 -23.84 9.22
N ILE A 151 -46.37 -24.50 10.00
CA ILE A 151 -47.84 -24.50 9.94
C ILE A 151 -48.34 -25.04 11.30
N GLN A 152 -49.21 -24.30 11.99
CA GLN A 152 -50.19 -24.91 12.88
C GLN A 152 -51.54 -24.25 12.65
N LYS A 153 -52.40 -24.97 11.94
CA LYS A 153 -53.78 -25.18 12.37
C LYS A 153 -53.86 -26.61 12.89
#